data_AF-A0A934CG90-F1
#
_entry.id   AF-A0A934CG90-F1
#
_cell.length_a   1.000
_cell.length_b   1.000
_cell.length_c   1.000
_cell.angle_alpha   90.00
_cell.angle_beta   90.00
_cell.angle_gamma   90.00
#
_symmetry.space_group_name_H-M   'P 1'
#
loop_
_entity.id
_entity.type
_entity.pdbx_description
1 polymer ?
#
loop_
_entity_poly.entity_id
_entity_poly.type
_entity_poly.pdbx_seq_one_letter_code
_entity_poly.pdbx_strand_id
1 'polypeptide(L)'
;MICWIDTALLDEVSAEARHSLRGRKNRNFHGDDAQPGHRLLNAIEPGSYIMPHRHLDPNKGETMVVLRGTLGLVSFDDAGKVIETARVSHGVPGGNPRGSTPLGMDIPSGIWHTVFALEPGTVFLEAKAGPYLPLTAEEKAPWAPAEGDPAAPAYLTGLVRLLA
;
A
#
# COMPACT_ATOMS: atom_id res chain seq x y z
N MET A 1 -19.94 -10.93 -16.20
CA MET A 1 -20.65 -11.00 -14.90
C MET A 1 -20.13 -9.89 -13.99
N ILE A 2 -20.95 -9.37 -13.09
CA ILE A 2 -20.50 -8.39 -12.08
C ILE A 2 -19.62 -9.13 -11.06
N CYS A 3 -18.45 -8.57 -10.75
CA CYS A 3 -17.62 -9.03 -9.64
C CYS A 3 -17.99 -8.21 -8.41
N TRP A 4 -18.56 -8.87 -7.40
CA TRP A 4 -18.88 -8.23 -6.13
C TRP A 4 -17.62 -8.17 -5.26
N ILE A 5 -17.41 -7.02 -4.61
CA ILE A 5 -16.37 -6.86 -3.60
C ILE A 5 -17.05 -7.01 -2.24
N ASP A 6 -17.10 -8.24 -1.76
CA ASP A 6 -17.75 -8.63 -0.51
C ASP A 6 -16.75 -9.22 0.49
N THR A 7 -17.22 -9.54 1.69
CA THR A 7 -16.36 -10.09 2.75
C THR A 7 -15.71 -11.41 2.34
N ALA A 8 -16.38 -12.24 1.54
CA ALA A 8 -15.82 -13.51 1.07
C ALA A 8 -14.62 -13.29 0.15
N LEU A 9 -14.71 -12.34 -0.79
CA LEU A 9 -13.58 -11.97 -1.64
C LEU A 9 -12.43 -11.39 -0.80
N LEU A 10 -12.74 -10.52 0.18
CA LEU A 10 -11.69 -9.97 1.04
C LEU A 10 -11.01 -11.07 1.88
N ASP A 11 -11.76 -12.03 2.41
CA ASP A 11 -11.23 -13.19 3.15
C ASP A 11 -10.30 -14.05 2.29
N GLU A 12 -10.70 -14.32 1.05
CA GLU A 12 -9.91 -15.09 0.08
C GLU A 12 -8.56 -14.41 -0.20
N VAL A 13 -8.56 -13.13 -0.59
CA VAL A 13 -7.33 -12.42 -0.98
C VAL A 13 -6.37 -12.27 0.22
N SER A 14 -6.92 -12.07 1.42
CA SER A 14 -6.12 -12.03 2.65
C SER A 14 -5.57 -13.41 3.04
N ALA A 15 -6.32 -14.49 2.86
CA ALA A 15 -5.81 -15.84 3.07
C ALA A 15 -4.65 -16.14 2.11
N GLU A 16 -4.79 -15.79 0.83
CA GLU A 16 -3.71 -15.90 -0.15
C GLU A 16 -2.47 -15.08 0.27
N ALA A 17 -2.65 -13.88 0.80
CA ALA A 17 -1.55 -13.07 1.33
C ALA A 17 -0.84 -13.74 2.51
N ARG A 18 -1.59 -14.28 3.49
CA ARG A 18 -1.02 -15.01 4.64
C ARG A 18 -0.20 -16.22 4.25
N HIS A 19 -0.59 -16.92 3.19
CA HIS A 19 0.12 -18.09 2.68
C HIS A 19 1.26 -17.75 1.71
N SER A 20 1.38 -16.49 1.30
CA SER A 20 2.48 -16.04 0.45
C SER A 20 3.75 -15.79 1.27
N LEU A 21 4.92 -16.08 0.69
CA LEU A 21 6.22 -15.81 1.35
C LEU A 21 6.41 -14.33 1.71
N ARG A 22 5.83 -13.43 0.92
CA ARG A 22 5.96 -11.98 1.10
C ARG A 22 4.87 -11.36 1.98
N GLY A 23 3.87 -12.13 2.44
CA GLY A 23 2.74 -11.61 3.21
C GLY A 23 1.83 -10.64 2.44
N ARG A 24 1.82 -10.70 1.10
CA ARG A 24 1.06 -9.80 0.23
C ARG A 24 0.47 -10.52 -0.97
N LYS A 25 -0.72 -10.10 -1.39
CA LYS A 25 -1.36 -10.61 -2.60
C LYS A 25 -2.21 -9.53 -3.25
N ASN A 26 -2.12 -9.43 -4.58
CA ASN A 26 -3.03 -8.64 -5.39
C ASN A 26 -4.07 -9.53 -6.10
N ARG A 27 -5.27 -8.99 -6.28
CA ARG A 27 -6.33 -9.53 -7.14
C ARG A 27 -6.70 -8.47 -8.17
N ASN A 28 -6.30 -8.69 -9.42
CA ASN A 28 -6.52 -7.76 -10.52
C ASN A 28 -7.95 -7.88 -11.07
N PHE A 29 -8.59 -6.74 -11.32
CA PHE A 29 -9.88 -6.64 -12.03
C PHE A 29 -9.71 -6.23 -13.51
N HIS A 30 -8.51 -5.83 -13.89
CA HIS A 30 -8.12 -5.60 -15.28
C HIS A 30 -7.63 -6.92 -15.88
N GLY A 31 -7.87 -7.13 -17.18
CA GLY A 31 -7.63 -8.43 -17.82
C GLY A 31 -6.15 -8.76 -18.04
N ASP A 32 -5.31 -7.74 -18.20
CA ASP A 32 -3.89 -7.87 -18.48
C ASP A 32 -3.13 -6.58 -18.13
N ASP A 33 -1.81 -6.68 -18.05
CA ASP A 33 -0.92 -5.58 -17.66
C ASP A 33 -0.87 -4.43 -18.68
N ALA A 34 -1.33 -4.62 -19.92
CA ALA A 34 -1.36 -3.59 -20.96
C ALA A 34 -2.60 -2.70 -20.89
N GLN A 35 -3.60 -3.05 -20.07
CA GLN A 35 -4.81 -2.24 -19.89
C GLN A 35 -4.48 -0.82 -19.40
N PRO A 36 -5.17 0.22 -19.91
CA PRO A 36 -4.87 1.62 -19.56
C PRO A 36 -5.25 2.00 -18.13
N GLY A 37 -6.10 1.21 -17.47
CA GLY A 37 -6.52 1.43 -16.09
C GLY A 37 -6.38 0.17 -15.26
N HIS A 38 -5.59 0.24 -14.20
CA HIS A 38 -5.30 -0.86 -13.30
C HIS A 38 -6.12 -0.69 -12.03
N ARG A 39 -7.06 -1.62 -11.83
CA ARG A 39 -7.92 -1.70 -10.65
C ARG A 39 -7.67 -3.04 -10.01
N LEU A 40 -7.37 -3.06 -8.71
CA LEU A 40 -6.94 -4.25 -8.01
C LEU A 40 -7.25 -4.15 -6.52
N LEU A 41 -7.53 -5.29 -5.89
CA LEU A 41 -7.39 -5.41 -4.45
C LEU A 41 -5.95 -5.75 -4.11
N ASN A 42 -5.44 -5.17 -3.05
CA ASN A 42 -4.19 -5.57 -2.42
C ASN A 42 -4.48 -5.96 -0.98
N ALA A 43 -4.06 -7.16 -0.60
CA ALA A 43 -3.99 -7.60 0.78
C ALA A 43 -2.53 -7.55 1.26
N ILE A 44 -2.33 -7.00 2.46
CA ILE A 44 -1.04 -6.98 3.16
C ILE A 44 -1.29 -7.51 4.58
N GLU A 45 -0.42 -8.41 5.03
CA GLU A 45 -0.45 -8.94 6.39
C GLU A 45 0.67 -8.30 7.24
N PRO A 46 0.50 -8.22 8.57
CA PRO A 46 1.54 -7.70 9.47
C PRO A 46 2.89 -8.40 9.28
N GLY A 47 3.97 -7.64 9.45
CA GLY A 47 5.33 -8.11 9.15
C GLY A 47 5.75 -7.89 7.68
N SER A 48 4.90 -7.28 6.86
CA SER A 48 5.18 -6.93 5.48
C SER A 48 4.84 -5.46 5.17
N TYR A 49 5.61 -4.86 4.25
CA TYR A 49 5.42 -3.52 3.71
C TYR A 49 5.71 -3.49 2.21
N ILE A 50 5.19 -2.49 1.53
CA ILE A 50 5.64 -2.15 0.17
C ILE A 50 6.88 -1.28 0.31
N MET A 51 8.01 -1.67 -0.28
CA MET A 51 9.23 -0.88 -0.22
C MET A 51 8.95 0.59 -0.61
N PRO A 52 9.47 1.58 0.13
CA PRO A 52 9.26 2.97 -0.21
C PRO A 52 9.62 3.27 -1.67
N HIS A 53 8.68 3.90 -2.36
CA HIS A 53 8.78 4.16 -3.79
C HIS A 53 8.04 5.44 -4.18
N ARG A 54 8.23 5.85 -5.43
CA ARG A 54 7.45 6.91 -6.09
C ARG A 54 7.20 6.52 -7.54
N HIS A 55 6.25 7.16 -8.20
CA HIS A 55 6.09 7.08 -9.65
C HIS A 55 6.44 8.41 -10.28
N LEU A 56 7.34 8.44 -11.25
CA LEU A 56 7.79 9.68 -11.89
C LEU A 56 6.93 10.09 -13.10
N ASP A 57 6.22 9.14 -13.70
CA ASP A 57 5.27 9.45 -14.77
C ASP A 57 4.07 10.22 -14.17
N PRO A 58 3.74 11.43 -14.69
CA PRO A 58 2.66 12.27 -14.18
C PRO A 58 1.27 11.61 -14.25
N ASN A 59 1.11 10.55 -15.03
CA ASN A 59 -0.15 9.80 -15.13
C ASN A 59 -0.25 8.67 -14.10
N LYS A 60 0.82 8.35 -13.36
CA LYS A 60 0.91 7.21 -12.44
C LYS A 60 0.60 7.57 -10.99
N GLY A 61 -0.31 8.51 -10.77
CA GLY A 61 -0.89 8.69 -9.44
C GLY A 61 -1.61 7.42 -8.97
N GLU A 62 -1.64 7.22 -7.66
CA GLU A 62 -2.20 6.03 -7.03
C GLU A 62 -3.28 6.42 -6.02
N THR A 63 -4.51 5.94 -6.26
CA THR A 63 -5.60 6.08 -5.30
C THR A 63 -5.79 4.76 -4.56
N MET A 64 -5.76 4.80 -3.23
CA MET A 64 -5.96 3.63 -2.37
C MET A 64 -7.12 3.88 -1.40
N VAL A 65 -8.05 2.92 -1.27
CA VAL A 65 -9.16 2.98 -0.31
C VAL A 65 -9.19 1.70 0.51
N VAL A 66 -9.10 1.82 1.82
CA VAL A 66 -9.10 0.68 2.74
C VAL A 66 -10.53 0.15 2.87
N LEU A 67 -10.68 -1.14 2.59
CA LEU A 67 -11.97 -1.84 2.67
C LEU A 67 -12.09 -2.66 3.96
N ARG A 68 -10.96 -3.10 4.52
CA ARG A 68 -10.89 -3.82 5.80
C ARG A 68 -9.52 -3.66 6.44
N GLY A 69 -9.48 -3.63 7.77
CA GLY A 69 -8.26 -3.50 8.54
C GLY A 69 -7.72 -2.08 8.54
N THR A 70 -6.43 -1.96 8.81
CA THR A 70 -5.75 -0.67 8.98
C THR A 70 -4.40 -0.68 8.29
N LEU A 71 -4.20 0.26 7.36
CA LEU A 71 -2.90 0.57 6.76
C LEU A 71 -2.19 1.65 7.56
N GLY A 72 -0.88 1.49 7.70
CA GLY A 72 0.03 2.60 7.97
C GLY A 72 0.53 3.20 6.65
N LEU A 73 0.46 4.52 6.53
CA LEU A 73 1.08 5.32 5.47
C LEU A 73 2.24 6.10 6.07
N VAL A 74 3.38 6.13 5.38
CA VAL A 74 4.48 7.08 5.64
C VAL A 74 4.95 7.66 4.31
N SER A 75 5.10 8.99 4.26
CA SER A 75 5.73 9.70 3.14
C SER A 75 7.07 10.32 3.54
N PHE A 76 7.94 10.55 2.55
CA PHE A 76 9.31 11.01 2.76
C PHE A 76 9.70 12.14 1.82
N ASP A 77 10.73 12.90 2.21
CA ASP A 77 11.47 13.75 1.28
C ASP A 77 12.55 12.95 0.53
N ASP A 78 13.27 13.61 -0.39
CA ASP A 78 14.35 12.97 -1.17
C ASP A 78 15.55 12.53 -0.32
N ALA A 79 15.67 12.98 0.92
CA ALA A 79 16.70 12.54 1.87
C ALA A 79 16.23 11.37 2.75
N GLY A 80 14.99 10.88 2.55
CA GLY A 80 14.39 9.81 3.35
C GLY A 80 13.88 10.28 4.71
N LYS A 81 13.77 11.58 4.95
CA LYS A 81 13.16 12.12 6.17
C LYS A 81 11.64 12.03 6.05
N VAL A 82 11.00 11.58 7.13
CA VAL A 82 9.54 11.48 7.22
C VAL A 82 8.88 12.87 7.08
N ILE A 83 7.91 12.98 6.19
CA ILE A 83 7.07 14.17 5.98
C ILE A 83 5.70 13.98 6.64
N GLU A 84 5.01 12.87 6.32
CA GLU A 84 3.65 12.61 6.79
C GLU A 84 3.49 11.16 7.21
N THR A 85 2.67 10.94 8.24
CA THR A 85 2.29 9.61 8.72
C THR A 85 0.79 9.57 8.95
N ALA A 86 0.13 8.50 8.55
CA ALA A 86 -1.30 8.31 8.81
C ALA A 86 -1.66 6.85 9.08
N ARG A 87 -2.64 6.64 9.97
CA ARG A 87 -3.41 5.39 10.03
C ARG A 87 -4.62 5.55 9.13
N VAL A 88 -4.79 4.65 8.18
CA VAL A 88 -5.88 4.66 7.20
C VAL A 88 -6.69 3.38 7.42
N SER A 89 -7.98 3.50 7.75
CA SER A 89 -8.79 2.33 8.11
C SER A 89 -10.24 2.48 7.69
N HIS A 90 -10.90 1.34 7.51
CA HIS A 90 -12.35 1.30 7.33
C HIS A 90 -13.04 1.41 8.71
N GLY A 91 -13.34 2.63 9.14
CA GLY A 91 -14.26 2.88 10.25
C GLY A 91 -13.69 2.83 11.68
N VAL A 92 -12.37 2.73 11.88
CA VAL A 92 -11.77 2.86 13.22
C VAL A 92 -11.48 4.33 13.52
N PRO A 93 -11.92 4.94 14.63
CA PRO A 93 -11.54 6.30 15.01
C PRO A 93 -10.02 6.41 15.22
N GLY A 94 -9.32 7.13 14.35
CA GLY A 94 -7.87 7.32 14.37
C GLY A 94 -7.52 8.54 13.53
N GLY A 95 -7.31 9.68 14.21
CA GLY A 95 -7.38 11.00 13.60
C GLY A 95 -6.31 11.29 12.54
N ASN A 96 -6.74 11.91 11.44
CA ASN A 96 -5.93 12.82 10.64
C ASN A 96 -5.85 14.20 11.31
N PRO A 97 -5.06 15.15 10.79
CA PRO A 97 -5.01 16.53 11.29
C PRO A 97 -6.36 17.26 11.30
N ARG A 98 -7.40 16.70 10.65
CA ARG A 98 -8.77 17.21 10.58
C ARG A 98 -9.72 16.49 11.54
N GLY A 99 -9.22 15.62 12.42
CA GLY A 99 -10.03 14.92 13.44
C GLY A 99 -10.90 13.77 12.91
N SER A 100 -10.72 13.32 11.67
CA SER A 100 -11.43 12.17 11.10
C SER A 100 -10.47 11.06 10.70
N THR A 101 -10.94 9.82 10.67
CA THR A 101 -10.15 8.70 10.15
C THR A 101 -10.09 8.75 8.63
N PRO A 102 -8.89 8.79 8.01
CA PRO A 102 -8.76 8.56 6.58
C PRO A 102 -9.27 7.18 6.21
N LEU A 103 -10.19 7.11 5.24
CA LEU A 103 -10.63 5.85 4.64
C LEU A 103 -9.74 5.44 3.45
N GLY A 104 -8.94 6.37 2.94
CA GLY A 104 -8.09 6.20 1.78
C GLY A 104 -7.11 7.35 1.61
N MET A 105 -6.34 7.30 0.53
CA MET A 105 -5.35 8.29 0.13
C MET A 105 -5.31 8.38 -1.40
N ASP A 106 -5.03 9.57 -1.91
CA ASP A 106 -4.70 9.80 -3.31
C ASP A 106 -3.28 10.37 -3.35
N ILE A 107 -2.36 9.62 -3.96
CA ILE A 107 -0.93 9.91 -3.95
C ILE A 107 -0.53 10.40 -5.34
N PRO A 108 -0.18 11.69 -5.49
CA PRO A 108 0.33 12.20 -6.75
C PRO A 108 1.66 11.56 -7.15
N SER A 109 1.98 11.61 -8.45
CA SER A 109 3.30 11.26 -8.96
C SER A 109 4.41 12.05 -8.24
N GLY A 110 5.55 11.42 -8.02
CA GLY A 110 6.75 12.02 -7.44
C GLY A 110 6.85 11.96 -5.93
N ILE A 111 5.79 11.53 -5.23
CA ILE A 111 5.79 11.42 -3.76
C ILE A 111 6.37 10.09 -3.32
N TRP A 112 7.45 10.15 -2.54
CA TRP A 112 7.99 8.98 -1.85
C TRP A 112 7.03 8.51 -0.77
N HIS A 113 6.60 7.26 -0.85
CA HIS A 113 5.66 6.71 0.11
C HIS A 113 5.84 5.20 0.30
N THR A 114 5.36 4.71 1.43
CA THR A 114 5.24 3.29 1.77
C THR A 114 3.92 3.04 2.46
N VAL A 115 3.37 1.84 2.25
CA VAL A 115 2.23 1.34 3.03
C VAL A 115 2.54 -0.04 3.63
N PHE A 116 1.95 -0.30 4.79
CA PHE A 116 2.11 -1.55 5.52
C PHE A 116 0.86 -1.86 6.36
N ALA A 117 0.64 -3.13 6.67
CA ALA A 117 -0.50 -3.54 7.48
C ALA A 117 -0.21 -3.37 8.98
N LEU A 118 -1.12 -2.69 9.67
CA LEU A 118 -1.14 -2.59 11.13
C LEU A 118 -2.03 -3.68 11.76
N GLU A 119 -2.96 -4.24 10.99
CA GLU A 119 -3.90 -5.28 11.43
C GLU A 119 -3.89 -6.47 10.46
N PRO A 120 -4.05 -7.72 10.97
CA PRO A 120 -4.27 -8.88 10.11
C PRO A 120 -5.47 -8.71 9.19
N GLY A 121 -5.36 -9.24 7.98
CA GLY A 121 -6.42 -9.18 6.97
C GLY A 121 -6.73 -7.79 6.44
N THR A 122 -5.75 -6.89 6.45
CA THR A 122 -5.85 -5.57 5.83
C THR A 122 -5.94 -5.71 4.31
N VAL A 123 -7.02 -5.19 3.73
CA VAL A 123 -7.27 -5.19 2.29
C VAL A 123 -7.72 -3.81 1.84
N PHE A 124 -7.15 -3.34 0.74
CA PHE A 124 -7.49 -2.06 0.13
C PHE A 124 -7.68 -2.21 -1.39
N LEU A 125 -8.56 -1.39 -1.94
CA LEU A 125 -8.67 -1.16 -3.37
C LEU A 125 -7.58 -0.17 -3.78
N GLU A 126 -6.84 -0.49 -4.83
CA GLU A 126 -5.95 0.42 -5.52
C GLU A 126 -6.48 0.66 -6.94
N ALA A 127 -6.42 1.92 -7.37
CA ALA A 127 -6.67 2.32 -8.74
C ALA A 127 -5.53 3.22 -9.23
N LYS A 128 -4.98 2.89 -10.40
CA LYS A 128 -3.91 3.66 -11.04
C LYS A 128 -3.93 3.53 -12.56
N ALA A 129 -3.23 4.41 -13.25
CA ALA A 129 -3.05 4.26 -14.68
C ALA A 129 -2.18 3.02 -14.99
N GLY A 130 -2.61 2.23 -15.95
CA GLY A 130 -1.76 1.26 -16.63
C GLY A 130 -0.97 1.92 -17.78
N PRO A 131 -0.24 1.14 -18.58
CA PRO A 131 0.09 -0.27 -18.37
C PRO A 131 1.00 -0.48 -17.15
N TYR A 132 1.14 -1.69 -16.63
CA TYR A 132 2.12 -1.96 -15.57
C TYR A 132 3.54 -1.78 -16.13
N LEU A 133 4.32 -0.96 -15.42
CA LEU A 133 5.73 -0.79 -15.66
C LEU A 133 6.45 -1.08 -14.33
N PRO A 134 7.47 -1.95 -14.31
CA PRO A 134 8.28 -2.15 -13.12
C PRO A 134 8.94 -0.84 -12.71
N LEU A 135 8.99 -0.58 -11.39
CA LEU A 135 9.69 0.58 -10.85
C LEU A 135 11.15 0.59 -11.30
N THR A 136 11.58 1.74 -11.82
CA THR A 136 12.98 2.01 -12.15
C THR A 136 13.82 2.15 -10.88
N ALA A 137 15.14 2.30 -11.01
CA ALA A 137 16.02 2.53 -9.86
C ALA A 137 15.73 3.88 -9.18
N GLU A 138 15.38 4.92 -9.94
CA GLU A 138 15.09 6.28 -9.45
C GLU A 138 13.73 6.40 -8.74
N GLU A 139 12.90 5.36 -8.89
CA GLU A 139 11.58 5.22 -8.28
C GLU A 139 11.60 4.34 -7.03
N LYS A 140 12.77 3.78 -6.68
CA LYS A 140 12.99 2.97 -5.50
C LYS A 140 13.83 3.76 -4.50
N ALA A 141 13.37 3.86 -3.26
CA ALA A 141 14.06 4.62 -2.24
C ALA A 141 15.42 3.98 -1.91
N PRO A 142 16.56 4.66 -2.13
CA PRO A 142 17.88 4.07 -1.91
C PRO A 142 18.21 3.84 -0.42
N TRP A 143 17.47 4.49 0.49
CA TRP A 143 17.65 4.34 1.94
C TRP A 143 16.89 3.16 2.54
N ALA A 144 15.95 2.57 1.80
CA ALA A 144 15.08 1.54 2.32
C ALA A 144 15.60 0.14 1.95
N PRO A 145 15.57 -0.82 2.89
CA PRO A 145 15.95 -2.20 2.59
C PRO A 145 15.01 -2.81 1.55
N ALA A 146 15.60 -3.56 0.62
CA ALA A 146 14.87 -4.28 -0.42
C ALA A 146 14.06 -5.45 0.16
N GLU A 147 13.09 -5.94 -0.63
CA GLU A 147 12.34 -7.15 -0.26
C GLU A 147 13.30 -8.34 -0.06
N GLY A 148 13.20 -8.99 1.10
CA GLY A 148 14.06 -10.13 1.47
C GLY A 148 15.39 -9.74 2.14
N ASP A 149 15.69 -8.45 2.27
CA ASP A 149 16.88 -7.99 3.00
C ASP A 149 16.74 -8.27 4.52
N PRO A 150 17.80 -8.77 5.21
CA PRO A 150 17.77 -8.99 6.65
C PRO A 150 17.43 -7.76 7.51
N ALA A 151 17.65 -6.54 7.01
CA ALA A 151 17.30 -5.30 7.69
C ALA A 151 15.82 -4.92 7.55
N ALA A 152 15.07 -5.54 6.63
CA ALA A 152 13.68 -5.21 6.36
C ALA A 152 12.75 -5.31 7.60
N PRO A 153 12.85 -6.34 8.47
CA PRO A 153 12.02 -6.41 9.68
C PRO A 153 12.28 -5.28 10.69
N ALA A 154 13.54 -4.89 10.85
CA ALA A 154 13.92 -3.79 11.74
C ALA A 154 13.43 -2.44 11.19
N TYR A 155 13.54 -2.24 9.87
CA TYR A 155 13.01 -1.06 9.18
C TYR A 155 11.49 -0.95 9.35
N LEU A 156 10.75 -2.04 9.10
CA LEU A 156 9.30 -2.08 9.34
C LEU A 156 8.94 -1.77 10.79
N THR A 157 9.68 -2.30 11.75
CA THR A 157 9.47 -1.98 13.18
C THR A 157 9.62 -0.47 13.44
N GLY A 158 10.59 0.18 12.78
CA GLY A 158 10.75 1.64 12.81
C GLY A 158 9.54 2.37 12.22
N LEU A 159 9.05 1.95 11.05
CA LEU A 159 7.86 2.53 10.42
C LEU A 159 6.61 2.41 11.32
N VAL A 160 6.37 1.24 11.91
CA VAL A 160 5.22 1.01 12.81
C VAL A 160 5.27 1.94 14.02
N ARG A 161 6.46 2.21 14.58
CA ARG A 161 6.63 3.12 15.72
C ARG A 161 6.29 4.58 15.41
N LEU A 162 6.36 5.01 14.15
CA LEU A 162 5.95 6.36 13.75
C LEU A 162 4.43 6.58 13.91
N LEU A 163 3.66 5.49 13.99
CA LEU A 163 2.19 5.49 14.06
C LEU A 163 1.67 5.00 15.41
N ALA A 164 2.54 4.84 16.40
CA ALA A 164 2.20 4.39 17.75
C ALA A 164 1.56 5.49 18.60
#